data_AF-A0A1B3NHF0-F1
#
_entry.id   AF-A0A1B3NHF0-F1
#
_cell.length_a   1.000
_cell.length_b   1.000
_cell.length_c   1.000
_cell.angle_alpha   90.00
_cell.angle_beta   90.00
_cell.angle_gamma   90.00
#
_symmetry.space_group_name_H-M   'P 1'
#
loop_
_entity.id
_entity.type
_entity.pdbx_description
1 polymer ?
#
loop_
_entity_poly.entity_id
_entity_poly.type
_entity_poly.pdbx_seq_one_letter_code
_entity_poly.pdbx_strand_id
1 'polypeptide(L)'
;MTLIPTPRAKAAMLAWLGCVALPSSLLAQPLQILPPKPAVSRPAASRPLPLPPVRPPGLGLPRVAEAPVAQPASTAIVPATETTRASAPVRAKTGAPATREEAIERLNAYLNSFTTLQGNFIQHAADGRRLEGRIYIQRPGKMRFEYEPPATIEVISDGTSVAVRDKRLATQDIYSLGQTPLKFLVRERMDLAREGTITGAAIDGDVLTLRLEDRSTLGGTSKIALKFDLTANVLRQWVVIDPQGYETTVSLYNLDTQRRPDAKNFVIDYQRKL
;
A
#
# COMPACT_ATOMS: atom_id res chain seq x y z
N MET A 1 -49.72 -41.93 26.38
CA MET A 1 -49.93 -42.23 24.94
C MET A 1 -51.10 -41.38 24.46
N THR A 2 -51.06 -40.91 23.20
CA THR A 2 -52.13 -40.18 22.45
C THR A 2 -52.12 -38.65 22.67
N LEU A 3 -51.47 -37.84 21.82
CA LEU A 3 -51.71 -37.41 20.42
C LEU A 3 -52.65 -36.20 20.27
N ILE A 4 -52.07 -35.10 19.78
CA ILE A 4 -52.68 -33.83 19.39
C ILE A 4 -53.09 -33.91 17.90
N PRO A 5 -54.28 -33.44 17.49
CA PRO A 5 -54.65 -33.32 16.08
C PRO A 5 -54.71 -31.82 15.67
N THR A 6 -54.04 -31.38 14.60
CA THR A 6 -54.58 -31.07 13.23
C THR A 6 -53.79 -29.85 12.67
N PRO A 7 -53.92 -29.40 11.40
CA PRO A 7 -54.36 -30.08 10.17
C PRO A 7 -53.39 -29.88 8.97
N ARG A 8 -53.72 -30.66 7.93
CA ARG A 8 -53.30 -30.65 6.51
C ARG A 8 -53.23 -29.28 5.83
N ALA A 9 -52.30 -29.15 4.88
CA ALA A 9 -52.59 -28.60 3.55
C ALA A 9 -51.77 -29.32 2.48
N LYS A 10 -52.47 -29.93 1.52
CA LYS A 10 -51.95 -30.47 0.27
C LYS A 10 -52.08 -29.37 -0.79
N ALA A 11 -51.07 -29.20 -1.64
CA ALA A 11 -51.20 -28.65 -2.99
C ALA A 11 -50.08 -29.31 -3.83
N ALA A 12 -50.39 -30.36 -4.58
CA ALA A 12 -51.01 -30.37 -5.91
C ALA A 12 -49.99 -30.04 -7.03
N MET A 13 -49.63 -31.12 -7.73
CA MET A 13 -48.97 -31.14 -9.04
C MET A 13 -49.59 -30.17 -10.03
N LEU A 14 -48.74 -29.53 -10.83
CA LEU A 14 -49.01 -29.29 -12.25
C LEU A 14 -47.69 -29.38 -13.02
N ALA A 15 -47.48 -30.52 -13.66
CA ALA A 15 -46.72 -30.60 -14.90
C ALA A 15 -47.73 -30.50 -16.04
N TRP A 16 -47.46 -29.71 -17.07
CA TRP A 16 -47.80 -30.05 -18.45
C TRP A 16 -46.89 -29.29 -19.42
N LEU A 17 -46.48 -30.03 -20.45
CA LEU A 17 -45.56 -29.69 -21.52
C LEU A 17 -46.07 -28.54 -22.40
N GLY A 18 -45.12 -27.75 -22.91
CA GLY A 18 -45.33 -26.85 -24.03
C GLY A 18 -44.00 -26.56 -24.73
N CYS A 19 -43.66 -27.37 -25.72
CA CYS A 19 -42.57 -27.15 -26.66
C CYS A 19 -42.71 -25.79 -27.36
N VAL A 20 -41.66 -24.97 -27.36
CA VAL A 20 -41.22 -24.21 -28.55
C VAL A 20 -39.70 -24.12 -28.51
N ALA A 21 -39.06 -24.90 -29.39
CA ALA A 21 -37.68 -24.66 -29.78
C ALA A 21 -37.65 -23.40 -30.67
N LEU A 22 -37.02 -22.33 -30.20
CA LEU A 22 -36.70 -21.19 -31.04
C LEU A 22 -35.32 -21.45 -31.68
N PRO A 23 -35.20 -21.44 -33.02
CA PRO A 23 -33.93 -21.61 -33.69
C PRO A 23 -33.04 -20.38 -33.46
N SER A 24 -31.83 -20.63 -32.99
CA SER A 24 -30.73 -19.67 -32.97
C SER A 24 -30.49 -19.12 -34.37
N SER A 25 -31.00 -17.92 -34.63
CA SER A 25 -30.62 -17.15 -35.82
C SER A 25 -29.32 -16.41 -35.50
N LEU A 26 -28.19 -17.07 -35.82
CA LEU A 26 -26.92 -16.39 -36.03
C LEU A 26 -27.05 -15.53 -37.29
N LEU A 27 -27.51 -14.28 -37.12
CA LEU A 27 -27.28 -13.26 -38.13
C LEU A 27 -25.79 -12.89 -38.07
N ALA A 28 -25.03 -13.42 -39.01
CA ALA A 28 -23.71 -12.92 -39.35
C ALA A 28 -23.85 -11.43 -39.73
N GLN A 29 -23.28 -10.55 -38.90
CA GLN A 29 -23.12 -9.16 -39.28
C GLN A 29 -22.14 -9.09 -40.46
N PRO A 30 -22.49 -8.46 -41.60
CA PRO A 30 -21.50 -8.21 -42.61
C PRO A 30 -20.45 -7.24 -42.03
N LEU A 31 -19.19 -7.67 -42.05
CA LEU A 31 -18.02 -6.83 -41.80
C LEU A 31 -18.07 -5.64 -42.76
N GLN A 32 -18.57 -4.50 -42.29
CA GLN A 32 -18.41 -3.23 -43.00
C GLN A 32 -16.95 -2.81 -42.83
N ILE A 33 -16.13 -3.17 -43.80
CA ILE A 33 -14.77 -2.65 -43.96
C ILE A 33 -14.92 -1.17 -44.33
N LEU A 34 -14.86 -0.29 -43.33
CA LEU A 34 -14.70 1.14 -43.54
C LEU A 34 -13.36 1.36 -44.25
N PRO A 35 -13.31 2.07 -45.40
CA PRO A 35 -12.04 2.44 -46.00
C PRO A 35 -11.25 3.33 -45.01
N PRO A 36 -9.91 3.19 -44.94
CA PRO A 36 -9.12 3.98 -44.02
C PRO A 36 -9.24 5.47 -44.33
N LYS A 37 -9.53 6.26 -43.29
CA LYS A 37 -9.53 7.72 -43.32
C LYS A 37 -8.15 8.22 -43.77
N PRO A 38 -8.05 9.15 -44.74
CA PRO A 38 -6.76 9.68 -45.17
C PRO A 38 -6.04 10.35 -44.00
N ALA A 39 -4.76 10.02 -43.86
CA ALA A 39 -3.87 10.55 -42.83
C ALA A 39 -3.84 12.08 -42.91
N VAL A 40 -4.29 12.73 -41.84
CA VAL A 40 -4.16 14.17 -41.67
C VAL A 40 -2.68 14.50 -41.44
N SER A 41 -2.24 15.46 -42.22
CA SER A 41 -0.92 16.06 -42.29
C SER A 41 -0.32 16.44 -40.93
N ARG A 42 0.97 16.13 -40.78
CA ARG A 42 1.87 16.59 -39.71
C ARG A 42 1.99 18.13 -39.72
N PRO A 43 1.78 18.83 -38.60
CA PRO A 43 2.26 20.20 -38.44
C PRO A 43 3.64 20.23 -37.73
N ALA A 44 4.58 20.89 -38.42
CA ALA A 44 5.67 21.76 -37.95
C ALA A 44 6.47 21.45 -36.66
N ALA A 45 7.77 21.25 -36.89
CA ALA A 45 8.96 21.70 -36.15
C ALA A 45 8.86 21.94 -34.63
N SER A 46 9.63 21.13 -33.89
CA SER A 46 10.05 21.32 -32.51
C SER A 46 10.76 22.67 -32.31
N ARG A 47 10.23 23.53 -31.43
CA ARG A 47 10.98 24.65 -30.86
C ARG A 47 12.03 24.08 -29.89
N PRO A 48 13.31 24.50 -29.96
CA PRO A 48 14.30 24.07 -28.98
C PRO A 48 13.99 24.66 -27.61
N LEU A 49 14.02 23.80 -26.59
CA LEU A 49 13.91 24.19 -25.18
C LEU A 49 15.10 25.10 -24.81
N PRO A 50 14.89 26.18 -24.02
CA PRO A 50 16.00 27.00 -23.55
C PRO A 50 16.89 26.18 -22.60
N LEU A 51 18.21 26.25 -22.83
CA LEU A 51 19.19 25.57 -21.99
C LEU A 51 19.19 26.14 -20.56
N PRO A 52 19.43 25.31 -19.53
CA PRO A 52 19.63 25.79 -18.16
C PRO A 52 20.89 26.68 -18.06
N PRO A 53 20.94 27.61 -17.08
CA PRO A 53 22.08 28.49 -16.89
C PRO A 53 23.36 27.72 -16.51
N VAL A 54 24.51 28.25 -16.95
CA VAL A 54 25.84 27.68 -16.68
C VAL A 54 26.17 27.77 -15.18
N ARG A 55 26.73 26.70 -14.62
CA ARG A 55 27.19 26.62 -13.21
C ARG A 55 28.25 27.71 -12.94
N PRO A 56 28.14 28.48 -11.84
CA PRO A 56 29.16 29.46 -11.48
C PRO A 56 30.53 28.80 -11.23
N PRO A 57 31.64 29.42 -11.68
CA PRO A 57 32.97 28.92 -11.39
C PRO A 57 33.29 29.05 -9.89
N GLY A 58 33.81 27.98 -9.27
CA GLY A 58 34.30 27.99 -7.87
C GLY A 58 33.50 27.15 -6.86
N LEU A 59 32.41 26.49 -7.26
CA LEU A 59 31.69 25.52 -6.42
C LEU A 59 32.45 24.18 -6.38
N GLY A 60 33.11 23.90 -5.26
CA GLY A 60 33.84 22.63 -5.02
C GLY A 60 35.33 22.78 -4.72
N LEU A 61 35.86 24.00 -4.60
CA LEU A 61 37.23 24.19 -4.15
C LEU A 61 37.32 23.96 -2.62
N PRO A 62 38.26 23.14 -2.13
CA PRO A 62 38.49 22.98 -0.70
C PRO A 62 38.92 24.32 -0.12
N ARG A 63 38.19 24.79 0.90
CA ARG A 63 38.61 25.92 1.72
C ARG A 63 39.86 25.49 2.50
N VAL A 64 41.02 25.97 2.07
CA VAL A 64 42.24 25.93 2.87
C VAL A 64 42.00 26.85 4.06
N ALA A 65 41.54 26.26 5.16
CA ALA A 65 41.46 26.94 6.44
C ALA A 65 42.85 26.92 7.06
N GLU A 66 43.41 28.11 7.13
CA GLU A 66 44.65 28.48 7.79
C GLU A 66 44.61 28.08 9.27
N ALA A 67 45.63 27.32 9.69
CA ALA A 67 45.79 26.85 11.06
C ALA A 67 46.29 27.98 11.97
N PRO A 68 45.70 28.19 13.16
CA PRO A 68 46.37 28.93 14.22
C PRO A 68 47.27 28.00 15.02
N VAL A 69 48.56 28.34 15.05
CA VAL A 69 49.56 27.85 15.99
C VAL A 69 49.41 28.64 17.30
N ALA A 70 49.22 27.96 18.45
CA ALA A 70 49.56 28.50 19.77
C ALA A 70 49.63 27.42 20.88
N GLN A 71 50.89 27.05 21.20
CA GLN A 71 51.54 26.77 22.50
C GLN A 71 50.96 25.83 23.60
N PRO A 72 51.85 25.09 24.32
CA PRO A 72 51.49 24.12 25.35
C PRO A 72 51.38 24.76 26.75
N ALA A 73 50.38 24.37 27.54
CA ALA A 73 50.27 24.75 28.95
C ALA A 73 50.11 23.51 29.85
N SER A 74 51.18 23.30 30.62
CA SER A 74 51.34 22.62 31.91
C SER A 74 50.27 21.64 32.44
N THR A 75 50.76 20.43 32.72
CA THR A 75 50.32 19.48 33.75
C THR A 75 49.79 20.12 35.03
N ALA A 76 48.59 19.72 35.45
CA ALA A 76 48.16 19.69 36.84
C ALA A 76 47.47 18.34 37.09
N ILE A 77 48.13 17.50 37.88
CA ILE A 77 47.64 16.21 38.35
C ILE A 77 46.75 16.49 39.56
N VAL A 78 45.49 16.08 39.52
CA VAL A 78 44.60 15.99 40.68
C VAL A 78 44.10 14.55 40.80
N PRO A 79 44.21 13.90 41.98
CA PRO A 79 43.82 12.51 42.14
C PRO A 79 42.31 12.37 42.45
N ALA A 80 41.77 11.26 41.96
CA ALA A 80 40.65 10.48 42.49
C ALA A 80 39.30 11.18 42.78
N THR A 81 38.29 10.84 41.97
CA THR A 81 37.06 10.24 42.52
C THR A 81 36.48 9.28 41.49
N GLU A 82 36.59 7.97 41.75
CA GLU A 82 35.83 6.94 41.06
C GLU A 82 34.35 7.13 41.41
N THR A 83 33.59 7.74 40.50
CA THR A 83 32.14 7.58 40.47
C THR A 83 31.83 6.44 39.54
N THR A 84 31.41 5.32 40.11
CA THR A 84 30.79 4.17 39.43
C THR A 84 29.70 4.68 38.50
N ARG A 85 30.02 4.79 37.21
CA ARG A 85 29.05 5.15 36.17
C ARG A 85 28.15 3.94 35.96
N ALA A 86 26.97 4.01 36.55
CA ALA A 86 25.86 3.11 36.26
C ALA A 86 25.75 2.93 34.75
N SER A 87 25.82 1.66 34.33
CA SER A 87 25.68 1.20 32.95
C SER A 87 24.28 1.56 32.46
N ALA A 88 24.17 2.72 31.82
CA ALA A 88 23.04 3.00 30.96
C ALA A 88 23.03 1.95 29.84
N PRO A 89 21.86 1.35 29.49
CA PRO A 89 21.80 0.41 28.39
C PRO A 89 22.16 1.18 27.12
N VAL A 90 23.29 0.80 26.52
CA VAL A 90 23.64 1.24 25.16
C VAL A 90 22.52 0.71 24.27
N ARG A 91 21.62 1.60 23.86
CA ARG A 91 20.66 1.32 22.80
C ARG A 91 21.49 0.99 21.57
N ALA A 92 21.63 -0.29 21.28
CA ALA A 92 22.38 -0.78 20.14
C ALA A 92 21.84 -0.06 18.91
N LYS A 93 22.70 0.73 18.26
CA LYS A 93 22.43 1.18 16.90
C LYS A 93 22.40 -0.09 16.06
N THR A 94 21.21 -0.53 15.67
CA THR A 94 21.04 -1.66 14.76
C THR A 94 21.79 -1.31 13.47
N GLY A 95 22.98 -1.87 13.27
CA GLY A 95 23.79 -1.64 12.06
C GLY A 95 23.05 -2.15 10.81
N ALA A 96 23.50 -1.81 9.60
CA ALA A 96 22.92 -2.35 8.37
C ALA A 96 22.84 -3.89 8.43
N PRO A 97 21.77 -4.53 7.92
CA PRO A 97 21.67 -5.99 7.95
C PRO A 97 22.78 -6.61 7.10
N ALA A 98 23.44 -7.64 7.62
CA ALA A 98 24.53 -8.33 6.94
C ALA A 98 24.00 -9.33 5.90
N THR A 99 22.74 -9.77 6.06
CA THR A 99 22.10 -10.77 5.19
C THR A 99 20.70 -10.35 4.75
N ARG A 100 20.21 -11.01 3.69
CA ARG A 100 18.84 -10.83 3.19
C ARG A 100 17.81 -11.27 4.24
N GLU A 101 18.10 -12.36 4.92
CA GLU A 101 17.24 -12.99 5.92
C GLU A 101 17.06 -12.05 7.13
N GLU A 102 18.14 -11.43 7.60
CA GLU A 102 18.10 -10.40 8.64
C GLU A 102 17.27 -9.18 8.23
N ALA A 103 17.38 -8.74 6.97
CA ALA A 103 16.59 -7.62 6.47
C ALA A 103 15.09 -7.93 6.46
N ILE A 104 14.71 -9.15 6.02
CA ILE A 104 13.32 -9.63 6.05
C ILE A 104 12.83 -9.72 7.50
N GLU A 105 13.64 -10.23 8.42
CA GLU A 105 13.30 -10.30 9.84
C GLU A 105 13.06 -8.91 10.45
N ARG A 106 13.87 -7.92 10.09
CA ARG A 106 13.65 -6.52 10.52
C ARG A 106 12.35 -5.94 9.99
N LEU A 107 12.03 -6.16 8.71
CA LEU A 107 10.75 -5.75 8.15
C LEU A 107 9.60 -6.45 8.88
N ASN A 108 9.74 -7.74 9.17
CA ASN A 108 8.76 -8.51 9.92
C ASN A 108 8.56 -7.92 11.33
N ALA A 109 9.65 -7.63 12.04
CA ALA A 109 9.62 -7.01 13.36
C ALA A 109 9.00 -5.62 13.32
N TYR A 110 9.35 -4.80 12.31
CA TYR A 110 8.75 -3.48 12.11
C TYR A 110 7.24 -3.57 11.92
N LEU A 111 6.77 -4.41 11.00
CA LEU A 111 5.34 -4.55 10.73
C LEU A 111 4.58 -5.06 11.96
N ASN A 112 5.20 -5.88 12.81
CA ASN A 112 4.58 -6.37 14.04
C ASN A 112 4.79 -5.44 15.26
N SER A 113 5.59 -4.37 15.13
CA SER A 113 5.91 -3.46 16.25
C SER A 113 4.78 -2.50 16.60
N PHE A 114 3.81 -2.32 15.71
CA PHE A 114 2.71 -1.38 15.89
C PHE A 114 1.35 -2.03 15.64
N THR A 115 0.38 -1.67 16.50
CA THR A 115 -1.03 -1.99 16.28
C THR A 115 -1.75 -0.86 15.54
N THR A 116 -1.27 0.37 15.69
CA THR A 116 -1.83 1.57 15.07
C THR A 116 -0.79 2.26 14.22
N LEU A 117 -1.21 2.82 13.09
CA LEU A 117 -0.37 3.68 12.26
C LEU A 117 -1.23 4.74 11.63
N GLN A 118 -0.75 5.96 11.61
CA GLN A 118 -1.35 7.06 10.88
C GLN A 118 -0.26 7.88 10.19
N GLY A 119 -0.61 8.52 9.08
CA GLY A 119 0.31 9.39 8.37
C GLY A 119 -0.26 9.84 7.05
N ASN A 120 0.63 10.21 6.14
CA ASN A 120 0.27 10.68 4.82
C ASN A 120 0.72 9.71 3.74
N PHE A 121 0.03 9.74 2.60
CA PHE A 121 0.40 8.96 1.44
C PHE A 121 0.31 9.76 0.14
N ILE A 122 1.09 9.33 -0.85
CA ILE A 122 0.94 9.69 -2.26
C ILE A 122 0.77 8.39 -3.03
N GLN A 123 -0.32 8.28 -3.77
CA GLN A 123 -0.62 7.16 -4.64
C GLN A 123 -0.43 7.57 -6.10
N HIS A 124 0.20 6.70 -6.87
CA HIS A 124 0.17 6.70 -8.32
C HIS A 124 -0.67 5.51 -8.76
N ALA A 125 -1.83 5.78 -9.36
CA ALA A 125 -2.72 4.77 -9.91
C ALA A 125 -2.27 4.33 -11.30
N ALA A 126 -2.79 3.19 -11.77
CA ALA A 126 -2.44 2.63 -13.07
C ALA A 126 -2.83 3.52 -14.26
N ASP A 127 -3.81 4.41 -14.07
CA ASP A 127 -4.23 5.42 -15.04
C ASP A 127 -3.33 6.68 -15.07
N GLY A 128 -2.25 6.69 -14.27
CA GLY A 128 -1.30 7.80 -14.15
C GLY A 128 -1.73 8.91 -13.20
N ARG A 129 -2.93 8.84 -12.58
CA ARG A 129 -3.35 9.84 -11.60
C ARG A 129 -2.47 9.78 -10.36
N ARG A 130 -2.05 10.96 -9.90
CA ARG A 130 -1.42 11.16 -8.60
C ARG A 130 -2.49 11.61 -7.60
N LEU A 131 -2.72 10.80 -6.59
CA LEU A 131 -3.64 11.08 -5.50
C LEU A 131 -2.84 11.17 -4.20
N GLU A 132 -3.29 11.98 -3.26
CA GLU A 132 -2.64 12.09 -1.96
C GLU A 132 -3.66 12.14 -0.84
N GLY A 133 -3.21 11.85 0.38
CA GLY A 133 -4.02 12.11 1.55
C GLY A 133 -3.51 11.44 2.80
N ARG A 134 -4.46 10.99 3.63
CA ARG A 134 -4.21 10.46 4.97
C ARG A 134 -4.53 8.98 5.03
N ILE A 135 -3.65 8.25 5.69
CA ILE A 135 -3.83 6.83 5.96
C ILE A 135 -3.99 6.62 7.46
N TYR A 136 -4.91 5.72 7.81
CA TYR A 136 -5.08 5.23 9.17
C TYR A 136 -5.12 3.72 9.14
N ILE A 137 -4.43 3.08 10.06
CA ILE A 137 -4.39 1.64 10.23
C ILE A 137 -4.63 1.35 11.71
N GLN A 138 -5.50 0.40 11.98
CA GLN A 138 -5.67 -0.21 13.29
C GLN A 138 -5.79 -1.72 13.09
N ARG A 139 -4.75 -2.45 13.47
CA ARG A 139 -4.74 -3.90 13.37
C ARG A 139 -5.60 -4.51 14.50
N PRO A 140 -6.26 -5.65 14.24
CA PRO A 140 -6.33 -6.35 12.95
C PRO A 140 -7.38 -5.77 11.99
N GLY A 141 -7.03 -5.75 10.71
CA GLY A 141 -7.95 -5.61 9.58
C GLY A 141 -8.51 -4.21 9.31
N LYS A 142 -8.41 -3.25 10.23
CA LYS A 142 -8.98 -1.91 10.04
C LYS A 142 -8.01 -0.96 9.36
N MET A 143 -8.52 -0.24 8.37
CA MET A 143 -7.74 0.71 7.60
C MET A 143 -8.65 1.76 6.96
N ARG A 144 -8.12 2.96 6.72
CA ARG A 144 -8.79 3.99 5.93
C ARG A 144 -7.79 4.73 5.07
N PHE A 145 -8.09 4.84 3.78
CA PHE A 145 -7.49 5.83 2.89
C PHE A 145 -8.49 6.98 2.71
N GLU A 146 -8.09 8.14 3.20
CA GLU A 146 -8.81 9.40 3.05
C GLU A 146 -8.04 10.23 2.04
N TYR A 147 -8.58 10.36 0.83
CA TYR A 147 -7.96 11.16 -0.22
C TYR A 147 -8.31 12.64 -0.04
N GLU A 148 -7.35 13.51 -0.32
CA GLU A 148 -7.54 14.95 -0.27
C GLU A 148 -8.22 15.46 -1.56
N PRO A 149 -8.95 16.58 -1.51
CA PRO A 149 -9.57 17.17 -2.69
C PRO A 149 -8.57 17.40 -3.84
N PRO A 150 -8.96 17.25 -5.11
CA PRO A 150 -10.34 17.09 -5.61
C PRO A 150 -10.85 15.64 -5.63
N ALA A 151 -10.10 14.68 -5.11
CA ALA A 151 -10.54 13.29 -5.06
C ALA A 151 -11.70 13.13 -4.08
N THR A 152 -12.77 12.48 -4.52
CA THR A 152 -13.98 12.22 -3.71
C THR A 152 -14.07 10.78 -3.24
N ILE A 153 -13.05 9.98 -3.54
CA ILE A 153 -12.98 8.58 -3.16
C ILE A 153 -12.53 8.45 -1.71
N GLU A 154 -13.07 7.48 -0.98
CA GLU A 154 -12.51 6.97 0.26
C GLU A 154 -12.54 5.44 0.27
N VAL A 155 -11.52 4.83 0.88
CA VAL A 155 -11.46 3.38 1.06
C VAL A 155 -11.43 3.09 2.55
N ILE A 156 -12.35 2.27 3.03
CA ILE A 156 -12.52 1.95 4.45
C ILE A 156 -12.54 0.45 4.61
N SER A 157 -11.78 -0.06 5.57
CA SER A 157 -11.83 -1.46 6.00
C SER A 157 -12.24 -1.51 7.47
N ASP A 158 -13.26 -2.31 7.78
CA ASP A 158 -13.79 -2.50 9.14
C ASP A 158 -13.20 -3.71 9.87
N GLY A 159 -12.36 -4.50 9.18
CA GLY A 159 -11.76 -5.73 9.67
C GLY A 159 -12.17 -6.96 8.88
N THR A 160 -13.34 -6.91 8.23
CA THR A 160 -13.90 -8.03 7.47
C THR A 160 -14.13 -7.64 6.01
N SER A 161 -14.60 -6.42 5.79
CA SER A 161 -14.96 -5.89 4.48
C SER A 161 -14.18 -4.63 4.17
N VAL A 162 -14.01 -4.36 2.87
CA VAL A 162 -13.47 -3.12 2.33
C VAL A 162 -14.57 -2.44 1.54
N ALA A 163 -14.92 -1.21 1.91
CA ALA A 163 -15.82 -0.34 1.16
C ALA A 163 -15.00 0.70 0.39
N VAL A 164 -15.22 0.79 -0.92
CA VAL A 164 -14.75 1.87 -1.79
C VAL A 164 -15.95 2.79 -2.03
N ARG A 165 -15.85 4.04 -1.61
CA ARG A 165 -16.94 5.02 -1.73
C ARG A 165 -16.54 6.16 -2.63
N ASP A 166 -17.42 6.57 -3.52
CA ASP A 166 -17.32 7.86 -4.20
C ASP A 166 -18.37 8.82 -3.64
N LYS A 167 -17.91 9.86 -2.92
CA LYS A 167 -18.80 10.87 -2.33
C LYS A 167 -19.51 11.73 -3.36
N ARG A 168 -18.96 11.86 -4.57
CA ARG A 168 -19.55 12.66 -5.65
C ARG A 168 -20.65 11.89 -6.36
N LEU A 169 -20.42 10.61 -6.61
CA LEU A 169 -21.38 9.74 -7.30
C LEU A 169 -22.38 9.09 -6.36
N ALA A 170 -22.18 9.24 -5.04
CA ALA A 170 -23.01 8.61 -4.04
C ALA A 170 -23.03 7.08 -4.26
N THR A 171 -21.85 6.47 -4.41
CA THR A 171 -21.70 5.02 -4.58
C THR A 171 -20.88 4.40 -3.46
N GLN A 172 -21.16 3.14 -3.15
CA GLN A 172 -20.41 2.34 -2.19
C GLN A 172 -20.31 0.89 -2.69
N ASP A 173 -19.11 0.50 -3.10
CA ASP A 173 -18.79 -0.86 -3.50
C ASP A 173 -18.13 -1.59 -2.32
N ILE A 174 -18.65 -2.77 -1.97
CA ILE A 174 -18.15 -3.55 -0.82
C ILE A 174 -17.55 -4.86 -1.30
N TYR A 175 -16.34 -5.15 -0.81
CA TYR A 175 -15.58 -6.36 -1.08
C TYR A 175 -15.17 -7.03 0.23
N SER A 176 -14.95 -8.35 0.22
CA SER A 176 -14.33 -9.02 1.37
C SER A 176 -12.85 -8.64 1.46
N LEU A 177 -12.37 -8.22 2.64
CA LEU A 177 -10.97 -7.84 2.86
C LEU A 177 -10.01 -8.98 2.46
N GLY A 178 -10.38 -10.22 2.76
CA GLY A 178 -9.58 -11.41 2.45
C GLY A 178 -9.36 -11.64 0.95
N GLN A 179 -10.20 -11.04 0.11
CA GLN A 179 -10.09 -11.11 -1.36
C GLN A 179 -9.42 -9.87 -1.95
N THR A 180 -8.84 -9.00 -1.12
CA THR A 180 -8.07 -7.83 -1.55
C THR A 180 -6.59 -7.98 -1.20
N PRO A 181 -5.68 -7.42 -2.02
CA PRO A 181 -4.25 -7.34 -1.67
C PRO A 181 -3.99 -6.51 -0.40
N LEU A 182 -4.95 -5.67 0.04
CA LEU A 182 -4.79 -4.82 1.21
C LEU A 182 -4.63 -5.62 2.51
N LYS A 183 -5.10 -6.88 2.54
CA LYS A 183 -5.03 -7.75 3.73
C LYS A 183 -3.61 -7.90 4.29
N PHE A 184 -2.58 -7.86 3.43
CA PHE A 184 -1.19 -7.96 3.87
C PHE A 184 -0.76 -6.81 4.77
N LEU A 185 -1.34 -5.62 4.57
CA LEU A 185 -0.95 -4.43 5.32
C LEU A 185 -1.60 -4.37 6.71
N VAL A 186 -2.76 -5.03 6.88
CA VAL A 186 -3.63 -4.87 8.06
C VAL A 186 -3.77 -6.13 8.91
N ARG A 187 -3.27 -7.28 8.48
CA ARG A 187 -3.36 -8.53 9.25
C ARG A 187 -2.68 -8.40 10.62
N GLU A 188 -3.19 -9.15 11.59
CA GLU A 188 -2.75 -9.08 12.99
C GLU A 188 -1.27 -9.39 13.15
N ARG A 189 -0.86 -10.52 12.59
CA ARG A 189 0.52 -11.00 12.64
C ARG A 189 1.02 -11.25 11.25
N MET A 190 2.14 -10.63 10.93
CA MET A 190 2.88 -10.94 9.73
C MET A 190 3.96 -11.96 10.08
N ASP A 191 3.83 -13.16 9.51
CA ASP A 191 4.87 -14.18 9.43
C ASP A 191 5.25 -14.32 7.97
N LEU A 192 6.22 -13.51 7.55
CA LEU A 192 6.76 -13.54 6.20
C LEU A 192 7.48 -14.87 5.92
N ALA A 193 8.07 -15.50 6.94
CA ALA A 193 8.89 -16.69 6.80
C ALA A 193 8.07 -17.97 6.58
N ARG A 194 6.86 -18.06 7.15
CA ARG A 194 6.03 -19.28 7.06
C ARG A 194 4.96 -19.27 5.98
N GLU A 195 4.56 -18.11 5.49
CA GLU A 195 3.33 -18.03 4.68
C GLU A 195 3.47 -18.42 3.21
N GLY A 196 4.64 -18.86 2.74
CA GLY A 196 4.80 -19.31 1.34
C GLY A 196 4.42 -18.26 0.28
N THR A 197 4.25 -17.01 0.71
CA THR A 197 3.72 -15.89 -0.07
C THR A 197 4.87 -15.05 -0.62
N ILE A 198 6.08 -15.13 -0.06
CA ILE A 198 7.26 -14.43 -0.58
C ILE A 198 7.67 -15.05 -1.91
N THR A 199 7.66 -14.25 -2.97
CA THR A 199 8.17 -14.63 -4.30
C THR A 199 9.58 -14.13 -4.55
N GLY A 200 10.07 -13.18 -3.74
CA GLY A 200 11.47 -12.78 -3.77
C GLY A 200 11.78 -11.61 -2.84
N ALA A 201 13.06 -11.44 -2.53
CA ALA A 201 13.57 -10.30 -1.80
C ALA A 201 14.86 -9.80 -2.44
N ALA A 202 15.04 -8.49 -2.51
CA ALA A 202 16.24 -7.85 -3.04
C ALA A 202 16.62 -6.68 -2.14
N ILE A 203 17.93 -6.46 -1.97
CA ILE A 203 18.47 -5.30 -1.26
C ILE A 203 19.22 -4.47 -2.29
N ASP A 204 18.89 -3.19 -2.37
CA ASP A 204 19.57 -2.19 -3.20
C ASP A 204 19.93 -1.00 -2.32
N GLY A 205 21.24 -0.84 -2.04
CA GLY A 205 21.72 0.08 -1.01
C GLY A 205 21.05 -0.17 0.35
N ASP A 206 20.37 0.85 0.86
CA ASP A 206 19.68 0.81 2.15
C ASP A 206 18.19 0.40 2.03
N VAL A 207 17.73 -0.02 0.84
CA VAL A 207 16.33 -0.35 0.60
C VAL A 207 16.15 -1.84 0.38
N LEU A 208 15.37 -2.48 1.26
CA LEU A 208 14.85 -3.82 1.05
C LEU A 208 13.56 -3.75 0.21
N THR A 209 13.52 -4.48 -0.90
CA THR A 209 12.29 -4.74 -1.66
C THR A 209 11.86 -6.20 -1.45
N LEU A 210 10.75 -6.40 -0.76
CA LEU A 210 10.14 -7.72 -0.54
C LEU A 210 8.92 -7.88 -1.46
N ARG A 211 8.88 -8.96 -2.24
CA ARG A 211 7.77 -9.28 -3.15
C ARG A 211 6.97 -10.44 -2.60
N LEU A 212 5.65 -10.28 -2.61
CA LEU A 212 4.68 -11.29 -2.20
C LEU A 212 3.63 -11.51 -3.29
N GLU A 213 3.05 -12.70 -3.32
CA GLU A 213 1.98 -13.11 -4.24
C GLU A 213 0.77 -13.66 -3.49
N ASP A 214 -0.43 -13.25 -3.91
CA ASP A 214 -1.69 -13.65 -3.32
C ASP A 214 -2.63 -14.24 -4.36
N ARG A 215 -2.92 -15.53 -4.21
CA ARG A 215 -3.77 -16.29 -5.13
C ARG A 215 -5.25 -16.24 -4.76
N SER A 216 -5.58 -15.62 -3.62
CA SER A 216 -6.95 -15.59 -3.08
C SER A 216 -7.65 -14.26 -3.34
N THR A 217 -7.16 -13.43 -4.26
CA THR A 217 -7.77 -12.14 -4.58
C THR A 217 -8.89 -12.24 -5.60
N LEU A 218 -9.81 -11.26 -5.59
CA LEU A 218 -10.84 -11.15 -6.62
C LEU A 218 -10.20 -11.05 -8.01
N GLY A 219 -10.61 -11.92 -8.93
CA GLY A 219 -10.12 -11.92 -10.31
C GLY A 219 -8.82 -12.69 -10.54
N GLY A 220 -8.23 -13.30 -9.51
CA GLY A 220 -7.07 -14.19 -9.65
C GLY A 220 -5.91 -13.82 -8.73
N THR A 221 -4.69 -13.85 -9.27
CA THR A 221 -3.46 -13.65 -8.50
C THR A 221 -3.02 -12.18 -8.49
N SER A 222 -2.90 -11.59 -7.31
CA SER A 222 -2.30 -10.26 -7.13
C SER A 222 -0.88 -10.35 -6.60
N LYS A 223 -0.08 -9.31 -6.82
CA LYS A 223 1.28 -9.19 -6.29
C LYS A 223 1.41 -7.93 -5.46
N ILE A 224 2.19 -7.99 -4.39
CA ILE A 224 2.52 -6.82 -3.57
C ILE A 224 4.03 -6.75 -3.37
N ALA A 225 4.62 -5.57 -3.56
CA ALA A 225 6.01 -5.29 -3.26
C ALA A 225 6.10 -4.25 -2.15
N LEU A 226 6.81 -4.57 -1.06
CA LEU A 226 7.07 -3.66 0.06
C LEU A 226 8.49 -3.12 -0.06
N LYS A 227 8.64 -1.79 0.00
CA LYS A 227 9.95 -1.12 0.04
C LYS A 227 10.19 -0.56 1.44
N PHE A 228 11.19 -1.12 2.09
CA PHE A 228 11.54 -0.85 3.46
C PHE A 228 12.93 -0.19 3.53
N ASP A 229 13.01 0.94 4.22
CA ASP A 229 14.27 1.64 4.46
C ASP A 229 14.93 1.03 5.69
N LEU A 230 16.08 0.38 5.47
CA LEU A 230 16.83 -0.36 6.50
C LEU A 230 17.56 0.57 7.46
N THR A 231 17.88 1.79 7.04
CA THR A 231 18.59 2.79 7.84
C THR A 231 17.63 3.52 8.76
N ALA A 232 16.50 3.99 8.23
CA ALA A 232 15.44 4.64 9.00
C ALA A 232 14.50 3.65 9.71
N ASN A 233 14.62 2.36 9.40
CA ASN A 233 13.81 1.26 9.94
C ASN A 233 12.30 1.53 9.80
N VAL A 234 11.88 1.91 8.59
CA VAL A 234 10.50 2.35 8.28
C VAL A 234 10.06 1.87 6.90
N LEU A 235 8.79 1.47 6.79
CA LEU A 235 8.18 1.16 5.50
C LEU A 235 7.90 2.47 4.76
N ARG A 236 8.46 2.61 3.55
CA ARG A 236 8.38 3.85 2.76
C ARG A 236 7.39 3.76 1.62
N GLN A 237 7.21 2.59 1.04
CA GLN A 237 6.37 2.43 -0.12
C GLN A 237 5.86 1.00 -0.21
N TRP A 238 4.69 0.82 -0.80
CA TRP A 238 4.30 -0.46 -1.39
C TRP A 238 3.79 -0.28 -2.81
N VAL A 239 3.83 -1.36 -3.57
CA VAL A 239 3.31 -1.46 -4.93
C VAL A 239 2.37 -2.65 -4.97
N VAL A 240 1.17 -2.45 -5.48
CA VAL A 240 0.17 -3.51 -5.68
C VAL A 240 -0.03 -3.67 -7.19
N ILE A 241 0.03 -4.92 -7.66
CA ILE A 241 -0.32 -5.30 -9.03
C ILE A 241 -1.51 -6.23 -8.91
N ASP A 242 -2.64 -5.83 -9.47
CA ASP A 242 -3.86 -6.65 -9.45
C ASP A 242 -3.81 -7.78 -10.51
N PRO A 243 -4.81 -8.69 -10.54
CA PRO A 243 -4.81 -9.80 -11.50
C PRO A 243 -4.96 -9.36 -12.95
N GLN A 244 -5.42 -8.13 -13.20
CA GLN A 244 -5.54 -7.54 -14.53
C GLN A 244 -4.22 -6.88 -14.98
N GLY A 245 -3.25 -6.78 -14.09
CA GLY A 245 -1.94 -6.17 -14.34
C GLY A 245 -1.88 -4.66 -14.05
N TYR A 246 -2.93 -4.08 -13.45
CA TYR A 246 -2.90 -2.67 -13.07
C TYR A 246 -2.00 -2.47 -11.85
N GLU A 247 -1.02 -1.59 -12.02
CA GLU A 247 -0.06 -1.26 -10.97
C GLU A 247 -0.50 0.00 -10.21
N THR A 248 -0.54 -0.11 -8.87
CA THR A 248 -0.77 1.01 -7.96
C THR A 248 0.41 1.12 -7.00
N THR A 249 1.09 2.26 -7.04
CA THR A 249 2.19 2.57 -6.12
C THR A 249 1.71 3.51 -5.02
N VAL A 250 2.00 3.22 -3.75
CA VAL A 250 1.69 4.10 -2.62
C VAL A 250 2.96 4.37 -1.83
N SER A 251 3.33 5.65 -1.74
CA SER A 251 4.43 6.15 -0.92
C SER A 251 3.90 6.71 0.39
N LEU A 252 4.60 6.46 1.49
CA LEU A 252 4.20 6.81 2.85
C LEU A 252 5.20 7.81 3.47
N TYR A 253 4.67 8.76 4.23
CA TYR A 253 5.48 9.74 4.95
C TYR A 253 4.73 10.25 6.19
N ASN A 254 5.45 10.94 7.07
CA ASN A 254 4.93 11.46 8.35
C ASN A 254 4.21 10.39 9.18
N LEU A 255 4.81 9.21 9.28
CA LEU A 255 4.22 8.07 9.98
C LEU A 255 4.34 8.22 11.50
N ASP A 256 3.22 8.05 12.20
CA ASP A 256 3.11 7.97 13.65
C ASP A 256 2.44 6.65 14.01
N THR A 257 3.19 5.79 14.71
CA THR A 257 2.75 4.45 15.13
C THR A 257 2.20 4.41 16.57
N GLN A 258 2.29 5.54 17.29
CA GLN A 258 1.89 5.64 18.70
C GLN A 258 0.51 6.28 18.83
N ARG A 259 0.14 7.19 17.93
CA ARG A 259 -1.19 7.81 17.95
C ARG A 259 -2.26 6.83 17.51
N ARG A 260 -3.31 6.74 18.33
CA ARG A 260 -4.49 5.93 18.06
C ARG A 260 -5.48 6.67 17.16
N PRO A 261 -5.84 6.14 15.98
CA PRO A 261 -6.90 6.71 15.16
C PRO A 261 -8.27 6.64 15.83
N ASP A 262 -9.17 7.56 15.48
CA ASP A 262 -10.56 7.54 15.92
C ASP A 262 -11.26 6.28 15.37
N ALA A 263 -11.99 5.56 16.22
CA ALA A 263 -12.69 4.34 15.84
C ALA A 263 -13.72 4.58 14.72
N LYS A 264 -14.29 5.79 14.63
CA LYS A 264 -15.25 6.16 13.57
C LYS A 264 -14.64 6.13 12.17
N ASN A 265 -13.31 6.19 12.05
CA ASN A 265 -12.62 6.12 10.76
C ASN A 265 -12.81 4.76 10.08
N PHE A 266 -13.21 3.72 10.82
CA PHE A 266 -13.26 2.35 10.33
C PHE A 266 -14.69 1.81 10.20
N VAL A 267 -15.71 2.67 10.21
CA VAL A 267 -17.11 2.25 10.17
C VAL A 267 -17.62 2.23 8.72
N ILE A 268 -18.11 1.06 8.30
CA ILE A 268 -18.83 0.87 7.05
C ILE A 268 -20.33 0.86 7.35
N ASP A 269 -21.09 1.76 6.71
CA ASP A 269 -22.54 1.75 6.76
C ASP A 269 -23.06 0.88 5.61
N TYR A 270 -23.47 -0.34 5.93
CA TYR A 270 -23.96 -1.33 4.96
C TYR A 270 -25.39 -1.02 4.46
N GLN A 271 -26.16 -0.22 5.19
CA GLN A 271 -27.53 0.12 4.84
C GLN A 271 -27.63 1.39 4.00
N ARG A 272 -26.52 2.12 3.87
CA ARG A 272 -26.43 3.32 3.07
C ARG A 272 -26.68 3.02 1.60
N LYS A 273 -27.91 3.25 1.17
CA LYS A 273 -28.21 3.56 -0.22
C LYS A 273 -27.88 5.03 -0.38
N LEU A 274 -26.71 5.28 -0.94
CA LEU A 274 -26.23 6.61 -1.26
C LEU A 274 -27.01 7.15 -2.48
#